data_AF-A0A7V2M2E4-F1
#
_entry.id   AF-A0A7V2M2E4-F1
#
_cell.length_a   1.000
_cell.length_b   1.000
_cell.length_c   1.000
_cell.angle_alpha   90.00
_cell.angle_beta   90.00
_cell.angle_gamma   90.00
#
_symmetry.space_group_name_H-M   'P 1'
#
loop_
_entity.id
_entity.type
_entity.pdbx_description
1 polymer ?
#
loop_
_entity_poly.entity_id
_entity_poly.type
_entity_poly.pdbx_seq_one_letter_code
_entity_poly.pdbx_strand_id
1 'polypeptide(L)'
;MAGLEEGFEQKGKRMRIGIFGGTFDPPHIGHLILAEEVREQLTLDQILWVLTPIPPHKPNRKITPLDIRLSMLKATIDNGPNFILSRVEIDRNPPYYAVDTVRILKEENQNDKMIYIMGEDSLRDLP
;
A
#
# COMPACT_ATOMS: atom_id res chain seq x y z
N MET A 1 -9.09 -47.46 -23.52
CA MET A 1 -7.74 -46.85 -23.46
C MET A 1 -7.95 -45.36 -23.26
N ALA A 2 -7.24 -44.80 -22.28
CA ALA A 2 -7.56 -43.63 -21.47
C ALA A 2 -8.02 -42.36 -22.21
N GLY A 3 -9.04 -41.71 -21.61
CA GLY A 3 -9.39 -40.32 -21.90
C GLY A 3 -8.30 -39.38 -21.40
N LEU A 4 -7.99 -38.39 -22.22
CA LEU A 4 -7.11 -37.28 -21.88
C LEU A 4 -7.94 -36.27 -21.08
N GLU A 5 -7.82 -36.31 -19.76
CA GLU A 5 -8.26 -35.21 -18.91
C GLU A 5 -7.27 -34.05 -19.06
N GLU A 6 -7.59 -33.09 -19.90
CA GLU A 6 -6.93 -31.79 -19.91
C GLU A 6 -7.32 -31.07 -18.60
N GLY A 7 -6.39 -31.08 -17.65
CA GLY A 7 -6.51 -30.31 -16.43
C GLY A 7 -6.54 -28.81 -16.75
N PHE A 8 -7.71 -28.19 -16.58
CA PHE A 8 -7.81 -26.73 -16.53
C PHE A 8 -7.11 -26.25 -15.25
N GLU A 9 -5.86 -25.85 -15.38
CA GLU A 9 -5.17 -25.09 -14.35
C GLU A 9 -5.88 -23.73 -14.21
N GLN A 10 -6.71 -23.60 -13.17
CA GLN A 10 -7.33 -22.34 -12.77
C GLN A 10 -6.22 -21.37 -12.36
N LYS A 11 -5.63 -20.65 -13.33
CA LYS A 11 -4.79 -19.48 -13.04
C LYS A 11 -5.66 -18.48 -12.30
N GLY A 12 -5.48 -18.40 -10.98
CA GLY A 12 -6.16 -17.41 -10.14
C GLY A 12 -6.05 -16.03 -10.77
N LYS A 13 -7.16 -15.28 -10.78
CA LYS A 13 -7.23 -13.94 -11.35
C LYS A 13 -6.09 -13.09 -10.78
N ARG A 14 -5.20 -12.59 -11.65
CA ARG A 14 -4.14 -11.64 -11.29
C ARG A 14 -4.78 -10.35 -10.74
N MET A 15 -4.48 -10.01 -9.48
CA MET A 15 -5.02 -8.82 -8.83
C MET A 15 -4.21 -7.59 -9.23
N ARG A 16 -4.85 -6.43 -9.15
CA ARG A 16 -4.23 -5.11 -9.34
C ARG A 16 -4.25 -4.39 -8.00
N ILE A 17 -3.07 -4.18 -7.43
CA ILE A 17 -2.90 -3.73 -6.05
C ILE A 17 -2.17 -2.40 -6.05
N GLY A 18 -2.80 -1.37 -5.48
CA GLY A 18 -2.17 -0.08 -5.21
C GLY A 18 -1.34 -0.12 -3.94
N ILE A 19 -0.18 0.53 -3.93
CA ILE A 19 0.65 0.74 -2.74
C ILE A 19 0.60 2.25 -2.44
N PHE A 20 -0.08 2.62 -1.36
CA PHE A 20 -0.24 4.00 -0.94
C PHE A 20 0.49 4.22 0.39
N GLY A 21 1.71 4.74 0.29
CA GLY A 21 2.59 4.99 1.44
C GLY A 21 2.48 6.40 1.97
N GLY A 22 2.58 6.54 3.29
CA GLY A 22 2.58 7.86 3.93
C GLY A 22 2.80 7.80 5.44
N THR A 23 3.19 8.94 6.02
CA THR A 23 3.31 9.06 7.48
C THR A 23 1.94 9.06 8.16
N PHE A 24 0.88 9.52 7.46
CA PHE A 24 -0.50 9.64 7.96
C PHE A 24 -0.57 10.24 9.37
N ASP A 25 -0.18 11.51 9.48
CA ASP A 25 -0.05 12.22 10.76
C ASP A 25 -0.86 13.54 10.78
N PRO A 26 -2.20 13.47 10.89
CA PRO A 26 -3.05 12.27 10.88
C PRO A 26 -3.53 11.88 9.46
N PRO A 27 -4.10 10.67 9.28
CA PRO A 27 -4.92 10.38 8.10
C PRO A 27 -6.14 11.33 8.06
N HIS A 28 -6.65 11.60 6.86
CA HIS A 28 -7.74 12.57 6.65
C HIS A 28 -8.50 12.28 5.35
N ILE A 29 -9.63 12.95 5.13
CA ILE A 29 -10.53 12.70 4.00
C ILE A 29 -9.85 12.84 2.63
N GLY A 30 -8.91 13.77 2.46
CA GLY A 30 -8.14 13.88 1.22
C GLY A 30 -7.37 12.60 0.85
N HIS A 31 -6.84 11.86 1.82
CA HIS A 31 -6.18 10.58 1.56
C HIS A 31 -7.19 9.52 1.09
N LEU A 32 -8.39 9.50 1.69
CA LEU A 32 -9.46 8.57 1.30
C LEU A 32 -9.96 8.85 -0.12
N ILE A 33 -10.21 10.11 -0.45
CA ILE A 33 -10.62 10.52 -1.80
C ILE A 33 -9.56 10.11 -2.81
N LEU A 34 -8.28 10.40 -2.54
CA LEU A 34 -7.19 10.02 -3.44
C LEU A 34 -7.11 8.50 -3.63
N ALA A 35 -7.15 7.74 -2.53
CA ALA A 35 -7.10 6.28 -2.61
C ALA A 35 -8.27 5.74 -3.43
N GLU A 36 -9.51 6.19 -3.16
CA GLU A 36 -10.68 5.70 -3.87
C GLU A 36 -10.67 6.10 -5.35
N GLU A 37 -10.32 7.35 -5.67
CA GLU A 37 -10.24 7.82 -7.05
C GLU A 37 -9.21 7.02 -7.85
N VAL A 38 -8.02 6.77 -7.27
CA VAL A 38 -6.98 5.95 -7.92
C VAL A 38 -7.45 4.50 -8.07
N ARG A 39 -8.17 3.96 -7.07
CA ARG A 39 -8.74 2.62 -7.12
C ARG A 39 -9.70 2.48 -8.31
N GLU A 40 -10.62 3.43 -8.47
CA GLU A 40 -11.60 3.42 -9.54
C GLU A 40 -10.94 3.65 -10.92
N GLN A 41 -10.18 4.74 -11.07
CA GLN A 41 -9.57 5.11 -12.36
C GLN A 41 -8.62 4.04 -12.90
N LEU A 42 -7.86 3.38 -12.01
CA LEU A 42 -6.90 2.35 -12.41
C LEU A 42 -7.47 0.93 -12.30
N THR A 43 -8.75 0.77 -11.98
CA THR A 43 -9.42 -0.53 -11.80
C THR A 43 -8.64 -1.45 -10.84
N LEU A 44 -8.27 -0.91 -9.68
CA LEU A 44 -7.55 -1.66 -8.65
C LEU A 44 -8.53 -2.52 -7.86
N ASP A 45 -8.15 -3.77 -7.62
CA ASP A 45 -8.93 -4.65 -6.77
C ASP A 45 -8.74 -4.27 -5.28
N GLN A 46 -7.56 -3.77 -4.90
CA GLN A 46 -7.23 -3.36 -3.54
C GLN A 46 -6.20 -2.22 -3.48
N ILE A 47 -6.16 -1.52 -2.35
CA ILE A 47 -5.10 -0.58 -1.97
C ILE A 47 -4.50 -0.99 -0.63
N LEU A 48 -3.18 -1.20 -0.64
CA LEU A 48 -2.35 -1.36 0.54
C LEU A 48 -1.95 0.02 1.08
N TRP A 49 -2.47 0.37 2.24
CA TRP A 49 -2.09 1.55 3.00
C TRP A 49 -0.85 1.24 3.83
N VAL A 50 0.30 1.78 3.44
CA VAL A 50 1.58 1.55 4.12
C VAL A 50 1.85 2.73 5.07
N LEU A 51 1.75 2.47 6.38
CA LEU A 51 2.06 3.48 7.40
C LEU A 51 3.57 3.55 7.64
N THR A 52 4.18 4.66 7.25
CA THR A 52 5.61 4.91 7.47
C THR A 52 5.88 5.35 8.91
N PRO A 53 6.68 4.60 9.70
CA PRO A 53 6.97 4.98 11.08
C PRO A 53 7.76 6.28 11.17
N ILE A 54 8.86 6.38 10.41
CA ILE A 54 9.79 7.53 10.42
C ILE A 54 10.24 7.82 8.97
N PRO A 55 9.78 8.91 8.32
CA PRO A 55 10.19 9.21 6.95
C PRO A 55 11.69 9.55 6.88
N PRO A 56 12.47 8.93 5.99
CA PRO A 56 13.93 9.08 5.95
C PRO A 56 14.39 10.51 5.58
N HIS A 57 13.54 11.29 4.91
CA HIS A 57 13.88 12.62 4.38
C HIS A 57 13.59 13.79 5.35
N LYS A 58 12.98 13.55 6.52
CA LYS A 58 12.59 14.61 7.48
C LYS A 58 12.85 14.22 8.95
N PRO A 59 14.11 14.00 9.37
CA PRO A 59 14.45 13.44 10.69
C PRO A 59 14.06 14.34 11.89
N ASN A 60 13.91 15.66 11.69
CA ASN A 60 13.63 16.62 12.77
C ASN A 60 12.15 16.96 12.97
N ARG A 61 11.23 16.30 12.25
CA ARG A 61 9.80 16.56 12.42
C ARG A 61 9.30 15.84 13.68
N LYS A 62 8.59 16.56 14.55
CA LYS A 62 7.82 15.94 15.63
C LYS A 62 6.67 15.15 15.00
N ILE A 63 6.73 13.82 15.07
CA ILE A 63 5.73 12.91 14.52
C ILE A 63 4.92 12.32 15.67
N THR A 64 3.61 12.23 15.50
CA THR A 64 2.74 11.58 16.49
C THR A 64 3.16 10.11 16.70
N PRO A 65 3.10 9.57 17.93
CA PRO A 65 3.41 8.16 18.20
C PRO A 65 2.75 7.19 17.21
N LEU A 66 3.49 6.14 16.84
CA LEU A 66 3.10 5.19 15.79
C LEU A 66 1.78 4.49 16.11
N ASP A 67 1.57 4.09 17.36
CA ASP A 67 0.37 3.44 17.87
C ASP A 67 -0.89 4.30 17.73
N ILE A 68 -0.76 5.62 17.96
CA ILE A 68 -1.85 6.58 17.78
C ILE A 68 -2.18 6.71 16.29
N ARG A 69 -1.18 6.91 15.42
CA ARG A 69 -1.38 6.98 13.96
C ARG A 69 -1.96 5.70 13.37
N LEU A 70 -1.49 4.55 13.86
CA LEU A 70 -1.99 3.24 13.47
C LEU A 70 -3.47 3.09 13.82
N SER A 71 -3.88 3.52 15.02
CA SER A 71 -5.27 3.49 15.47
C SER A 71 -6.15 4.41 14.62
N MET A 72 -5.69 5.64 14.35
CA MET A 72 -6.39 6.58 13.48
C MET A 72 -6.52 6.04 12.04
N LEU A 73 -5.46 5.43 11.50
CA LEU A 73 -5.47 4.88 10.14
C LEU A 73 -6.42 3.71 10.02
N LYS A 74 -6.42 2.78 10.98
CA LYS A 74 -7.39 1.68 11.03
C LYS A 74 -8.82 2.20 11.01
N ALA A 75 -9.16 3.14 11.90
CA ALA A 75 -10.49 3.75 11.94
C ALA A 75 -10.85 4.48 10.64
N THR A 76 -9.86 5.04 9.94
CA THR A 76 -10.08 5.75 8.66
C THR A 76 -10.45 4.77 7.53
N ILE A 77 -9.80 3.61 7.45
CA ILE A 77 -9.94 2.68 6.33
C ILE A 77 -10.94 1.52 6.57
N ASP A 78 -11.47 1.39 7.78
CA ASP A 78 -12.41 0.31 8.17
C ASP A 78 -13.72 0.29 7.36
N ASN A 79 -14.02 1.36 6.63
CA ASN A 79 -15.27 1.52 5.88
C ASN A 79 -15.29 0.84 4.50
N GLY A 80 -14.19 0.23 4.02
CA GLY A 80 -14.11 -0.32 2.66
C GLY A 80 -13.38 -1.67 2.58
N PRO A 81 -13.95 -2.70 1.93
CA PRO A 81 -13.30 -4.02 1.83
C PRO A 81 -12.04 -4.01 0.95
N ASN A 82 -11.83 -2.94 0.19
CA ASN A 82 -10.71 -2.81 -0.75
C ASN A 82 -9.49 -2.12 -0.13
N PHE A 83 -9.58 -1.59 1.09
CA PHE A 83 -8.47 -0.91 1.76
C PHE A 83 -7.86 -1.79 2.85
N ILE A 84 -6.59 -2.12 2.67
CA ILE A 84 -5.87 -3.04 3.56
C ILE A 84 -4.70 -2.29 4.18
N LEU A 85 -4.62 -2.32 5.51
CA LEU A 85 -3.44 -1.83 6.21
C LEU A 85 -2.27 -2.79 5.95
N SER A 86 -1.19 -2.28 5.38
CA SER A 86 0.08 -3.01 5.28
C SER A 86 0.99 -2.65 6.45
N ARG A 87 1.57 -3.68 7.07
CA ARG A 87 2.54 -3.55 8.16
C ARG A 87 3.99 -3.66 7.69
N VAL A 88 4.24 -3.73 6.38
CA VAL A 88 5.57 -3.99 5.81
C VAL A 88 6.66 -3.03 6.31
N GLU A 89 6.33 -1.77 6.59
CA GLU A 89 7.26 -0.81 7.19
C GLU A 89 7.26 -0.83 8.73
N ILE A 90 6.14 -1.18 9.36
CA ILE A 90 6.03 -1.27 10.82
C ILE A 90 6.86 -2.43 11.37
N ASP A 91 6.88 -3.54 10.64
CA ASP A 91 7.47 -4.79 11.10
C ASP A 91 8.93 -4.98 10.61
N ARG A 92 9.56 -3.92 10.07
CA ARG A 92 10.99 -3.90 9.65
C ARG A 92 11.77 -2.75 10.26
N ASN A 93 13.11 -2.87 10.25
CA ASN A 93 14.01 -1.81 10.69
C ASN A 93 14.15 -0.68 9.64
N PRO A 94 14.37 0.57 10.07
CA PRO A 94 14.66 1.69 9.16
C PRO A 94 16.00 1.49 8.44
N PRO A 95 16.26 2.19 7.31
CA PRO A 95 15.43 3.25 6.71
C PRO A 95 14.25 2.72 5.88
N TYR A 96 13.14 3.46 5.89
CA TYR A 96 11.90 3.11 5.18
C TYR A 96 11.88 3.74 3.78
N TYR A 97 12.77 3.29 2.89
CA TYR A 97 12.74 3.74 1.50
C TYR A 97 11.61 3.07 0.72
N ALA A 98 10.91 3.86 -0.10
CA ALA A 98 9.81 3.39 -0.94
C ALA A 98 10.22 2.25 -1.88
N VAL A 99 11.45 2.28 -2.41
CA VAL A 99 11.97 1.21 -3.29
C VAL A 99 12.03 -0.14 -2.58
N ASP A 100 12.43 -0.16 -1.30
CA ASP A 100 12.48 -1.40 -0.52
C ASP A 100 11.06 -1.89 -0.19
N THR A 101 10.17 -0.97 0.16
CA THR A 101 8.75 -1.27 0.42
C THR A 101 8.10 -1.90 -0.81
N VAL A 102 8.28 -1.30 -2.00
CA VAL A 102 7.74 -1.84 -3.26
C VAL A 102 8.35 -3.20 -3.60
N ARG A 103 9.66 -3.38 -3.37
CA ARG A 103 10.33 -4.67 -3.59
C ARG A 103 9.75 -5.78 -2.71
N ILE A 104 9.65 -5.55 -1.41
CA ILE A 104 9.11 -6.54 -0.45
C ILE A 104 7.66 -6.88 -0.81
N LEU A 105 6.82 -5.87 -1.02
CA LEU A 105 5.41 -6.11 -1.38
C LEU A 105 5.26 -6.84 -2.72
N LYS A 106 6.15 -6.60 -3.68
CA LYS A 106 6.16 -7.32 -4.96
C LYS A 106 6.59 -8.79 -4.79
N GLU A 107 7.54 -9.06 -3.90
CA GLU A 107 7.97 -10.42 -3.55
C GLU A 107 6.87 -11.22 -2.81
N GLU A 108 6.06 -10.54 -2.00
CA GLU A 108 4.89 -11.12 -1.32
C GLU A 108 3.71 -11.36 -2.27
N ASN A 109 3.61 -10.60 -3.37
CA ASN A 109 2.49 -10.61 -4.32
C ASN A 109 2.96 -10.90 -5.76
N GLN A 110 3.76 -11.96 -5.95
CA GLN A 110 4.52 -12.22 -7.19
C GLN A 110 3.66 -12.35 -8.46
N ASN A 111 2.42 -12.83 -8.30
CA ASN A 111 1.48 -13.03 -9.40
C ASN A 111 0.65 -11.79 -9.70
N ASP A 112 0.68 -10.78 -8.84
CA ASP A 112 -0.18 -9.59 -8.93
C ASP A 112 0.51 -8.42 -9.66
N LYS A 113 -0.28 -7.41 -10.01
CA LYS A 113 0.23 -6.17 -10.57
C LYS A 113 0.27 -5.13 -9.46
N MET A 114 1.48 -4.74 -9.07
CA MET A 114 1.70 -3.70 -8.07
C MET A 114 1.78 -2.32 -8.75
N ILE A 115 1.02 -1.35 -8.26
CA ILE A 115 1.03 0.05 -8.69
C ILE A 115 1.44 0.91 -7.50
N TYR A 116 2.53 1.66 -7.60
CA TYR A 116 2.92 2.61 -6.56
C TYR A 116 2.14 3.93 -6.72
N ILE A 117 1.58 4.43 -5.62
CA ILE A 117 0.77 5.65 -5.58
C ILE A 117 1.53 6.67 -4.73
N MET A 118 1.74 7.86 -5.29
CA MET A 118 2.42 8.96 -4.61
C MET A 118 1.74 10.29 -4.90
N GLY A 119 1.82 11.21 -3.93
CA GLY A 119 1.37 12.59 -4.11
C GLY A 119 2.34 13.42 -4.94
N GLU A 120 1.84 14.52 -5.51
CA GLU A 120 2.65 15.48 -6.28
C GLU A 120 3.77 16.11 -5.44
N ASP A 121 3.51 16.38 -4.16
CA ASP A 121 4.49 16.90 -3.22
C ASP A 121 5.70 15.97 -3.07
N SER A 122 5.45 14.67 -2.95
CA SER A 122 6.50 13.65 -2.90
C SER A 122 7.23 13.50 -4.23
N LEU A 123 6.55 13.75 -5.35
CA LEU A 123 7.14 13.69 -6.69
C LEU A 123 8.14 14.83 -6.92
N ARG A 124 7.87 16.02 -6.38
CA ARG A 124 8.79 17.17 -6.48
C ARG A 124 10.13 16.93 -5.77
N ASP A 125 10.12 16.09 -4.74
CA ASP A 125 11.30 15.71 -3.96
C ASP A 125 11.97 14.42 -4.49
N LEU A 126 11.48 13.83 -5.59
CA LEU A 126 12.01 12.60 -6.17
C LEU A 126 13.29 12.91 -6.99
N PRO A 127 14.42 12.21 -6.74
CA PRO A 127 15.72 12.52 -7.34
C PRO A 127 15.82 12.23 -8.85
#